data_AF-A0A0D9A8G2-F1
#
_entry.id   AF-A0A0D9A8G2-F1
#
_cell.length_a   1.000
_cell.length_b   1.000
_cell.length_c   1.000
_cell.angle_alpha   90.00
_cell.angle_beta   90.00
_cell.angle_gamma   90.00
#
_symmetry.space_group_name_H-M   'P 1'
#
loop_
_entity.id
_entity.type
_entity.pdbx_description
1 polymer ?
#
loop_
_entity_poly.entity_id
_entity_poly.type
_entity_poly.pdbx_seq_one_letter_code
_entity_poly.pdbx_strand_id
1 'polypeptide(L)'
;MNTAALREQIQKAQQHEAETGLLTRQLESKLPHLHPSIQLPETDAKGVLTRFVAAYIDEVPDLLDAANEVAKEAGIQSQITPVLKIAEQYFLQPPAIMAGHIGLDSLLDEAYLAHRFVEEVNDLYIKHLGQPLIPLDMTVANLIAHQLIGEEFANQLDEAVHHALDEMLDDQSFALESVEAYREKLSSPHTGAAWKRWPCMSRRLGVGLDLDQPAA
;
A
#
# COMPACT_ATOMS: atom_id res chain seq x y z
N MET A 1 -14.75 -4.80 7.64
CA MET A 1 -14.08 -4.74 6.34
C MET A 1 -14.62 -5.87 5.48
N ASN A 2 -14.77 -5.64 4.19
CA ASN A 2 -15.15 -6.59 3.16
C ASN A 2 -13.90 -7.02 2.34
N THR A 3 -12.82 -7.35 3.04
CA THR A 3 -11.57 -7.87 2.46
C THR A 3 -11.79 -9.18 1.71
N ALA A 4 -12.83 -9.94 2.05
CA ALA A 4 -13.24 -11.14 1.31
C ALA A 4 -13.63 -10.84 -0.15
N ALA A 5 -14.39 -9.76 -0.40
CA ALA A 5 -14.72 -9.35 -1.76
C ALA A 5 -13.48 -8.87 -2.54
N LEU A 6 -12.58 -8.16 -1.87
CA LEU A 6 -11.29 -7.76 -2.43
C LEU A 6 -10.47 -8.96 -2.89
N ARG A 7 -10.33 -9.98 -2.03
CA ARG A 7 -9.62 -11.22 -2.36
C ARG A 7 -10.26 -11.96 -3.54
N GLU A 8 -11.59 -11.99 -3.61
CA GLU A 8 -12.28 -12.60 -4.75
C GLU A 8 -12.00 -11.84 -6.07
N GLN A 9 -11.99 -10.50 -6.03
CA GLN A 9 -11.65 -9.67 -7.19
C GLN A 9 -10.20 -9.89 -7.63
N ILE A 10 -9.26 -9.90 -6.70
CA ILE A 10 -7.84 -10.16 -6.98
C ILE A 10 -7.65 -11.56 -7.57
N GLN A 11 -8.28 -12.58 -6.98
CA GLN A 11 -8.20 -13.96 -7.48
C GLN A 11 -8.74 -14.08 -8.92
N LYS A 12 -9.86 -13.42 -9.25
CA LYS A 12 -10.40 -13.41 -10.61
C LYS A 12 -9.42 -12.78 -11.60
N ALA A 13 -8.79 -11.67 -11.23
CA ALA A 13 -7.81 -11.01 -12.08
C ALA A 13 -6.54 -11.87 -12.25
N GLN A 14 -6.07 -12.54 -11.19
CA GLN A 14 -4.94 -13.46 -11.26
C GLN A 14 -5.22 -14.65 -12.18
N GLN A 15 -6.44 -15.22 -12.11
CA GLN A 15 -6.85 -16.28 -13.03
C GLN A 15 -6.87 -15.78 -14.47
N HIS A 16 -7.40 -14.57 -14.71
CA HIS A 16 -7.39 -13.97 -16.04
C HIS A 16 -5.97 -13.75 -16.56
N GLU A 17 -5.03 -13.31 -15.71
CA GLU A 17 -3.62 -13.17 -16.09
C GLU A 17 -2.96 -14.53 -16.36
N ALA A 18 -3.26 -15.57 -15.59
CA ALA A 18 -2.74 -16.92 -15.84
C ALA A 18 -3.20 -17.48 -17.20
N GLU A 19 -4.40 -17.11 -17.64
CA GLU A 19 -4.97 -17.51 -18.93
C GLU A 19 -4.46 -16.65 -20.10
N THR A 20 -4.24 -15.35 -19.88
CA THR A 20 -3.96 -14.40 -20.97
C THR A 20 -2.50 -13.95 -21.06
N GLY A 21 -1.76 -13.93 -19.96
CA GLY A 21 -0.38 -13.41 -19.88
C GLY A 21 -0.25 -11.94 -20.33
N LEU A 22 -1.28 -11.13 -20.11
CA LEU A 22 -1.33 -9.73 -20.55
C LEU A 22 -0.40 -8.84 -19.73
N LEU A 23 -0.50 -8.91 -18.40
CA LEU A 23 0.37 -8.16 -17.48
C LEU A 23 1.83 -8.54 -17.74
N THR A 24 2.12 -9.83 -17.86
CA THR A 24 3.48 -10.31 -18.10
C THR A 24 4.09 -9.70 -19.37
N ARG A 25 3.31 -9.56 -20.45
CA ARG A 25 3.74 -8.91 -21.70
C ARG A 25 3.86 -7.39 -21.57
N GLN A 26 2.96 -6.74 -20.82
CA GLN A 26 3.08 -5.31 -20.53
C GLN A 26 4.35 -5.01 -19.71
N LEU A 27 4.62 -5.79 -18.66
CA LEU A 27 5.80 -5.66 -17.82
C LEU A 27 7.11 -5.88 -18.60
N GLU A 28 7.13 -6.82 -19.56
CA GLU A 28 8.27 -7.00 -20.47
C GLU A 28 8.61 -5.71 -21.23
N SER A 29 7.61 -4.93 -21.65
CA SER A 29 7.84 -3.68 -22.37
C SER A 29 8.36 -2.55 -21.46
N LYS A 30 8.04 -2.61 -20.16
CA LYS A 30 8.50 -1.64 -19.15
C LYS A 30 9.89 -1.96 -18.60
N LEU A 31 10.32 -3.23 -18.65
CA LEU A 31 11.58 -3.71 -18.08
C LEU A 31 12.84 -2.94 -18.54
N PRO A 32 13.01 -2.57 -19.83
CA PRO A 32 14.17 -1.78 -20.29
C PRO A 32 14.19 -0.33 -19.80
N HIS A 33 13.05 0.18 -19.32
CA HIS A 33 12.87 1.56 -18.87
C HIS A 33 12.85 1.66 -17.33
N LEU A 34 13.08 0.55 -16.63
CA LEU A 34 13.22 0.56 -15.18
C LEU A 34 14.46 1.35 -14.77
N HIS A 35 14.37 2.00 -13.62
CA HIS A 35 15.44 2.83 -13.13
C HIS A 35 16.60 1.91 -12.72
N PRO A 36 17.86 2.26 -13.00
CA PRO A 36 19.01 1.40 -12.71
C PRO A 36 19.15 0.97 -11.25
N SER A 37 18.51 1.67 -10.30
CA SER A 37 18.49 1.30 -8.88
C SER A 37 17.60 0.09 -8.58
N ILE A 38 16.64 -0.26 -9.46
CA ILE A 38 15.83 -1.47 -9.32
C ILE A 38 16.64 -2.66 -9.82
N GLN A 39 17.27 -3.37 -8.89
CA GLN A 39 18.04 -4.56 -9.20
C GLN A 39 17.10 -5.75 -9.40
N LEU A 40 17.01 -6.21 -10.65
CA LEU A 40 16.36 -7.47 -11.00
C LEU A 40 17.44 -8.51 -11.31
N PRO A 41 17.21 -9.80 -11.00
CA PRO A 41 18.17 -10.84 -11.35
C PRO A 41 18.29 -10.97 -12.87
N GLU A 42 19.51 -11.20 -13.36
CA GLU A 42 19.80 -11.40 -14.79
C GLU A 42 19.00 -12.56 -15.40
N THR A 43 18.61 -13.53 -14.56
CA THR A 43 17.76 -14.67 -14.94
C THR A 43 16.35 -14.46 -14.39
N ASP A 44 15.33 -14.59 -15.23
CA ASP A 44 13.91 -14.46 -14.85
C ASP A 44 13.48 -13.08 -14.30
N ALA A 45 14.12 -11.99 -14.74
CA ALA A 45 13.74 -10.62 -14.35
C ALA A 45 12.23 -10.35 -14.51
N LYS A 46 11.66 -10.83 -15.63
CA LYS A 46 10.23 -10.76 -15.90
C LYS A 46 9.39 -11.50 -14.86
N GLY A 47 9.70 -12.78 -14.59
CA GLY A 47 8.92 -13.57 -13.65
C GLY A 47 9.00 -13.00 -12.24
N VAL A 48 10.15 -12.44 -11.86
CA VAL A 48 10.29 -11.71 -10.59
C VAL A 48 9.37 -10.50 -10.56
N LEU A 49 9.34 -9.69 -11.61
CA LEU A 49 8.51 -8.49 -11.68
C LEU A 49 7.01 -8.82 -11.66
N THR A 50 6.58 -9.86 -12.39
CA THR A 50 5.19 -10.33 -12.35
C THR A 50 4.81 -10.83 -10.95
N ARG A 51 5.69 -11.59 -10.28
CA ARG A 51 5.46 -12.06 -8.90
C ARG A 51 5.43 -10.89 -7.91
N PHE A 52 6.27 -9.88 -8.11
CA PHE A 52 6.24 -8.66 -7.32
C PHE A 52 4.89 -7.97 -7.43
N VAL A 53 4.39 -7.72 -8.65
CA VAL A 53 3.08 -7.07 -8.85
C VAL A 53 1.95 -7.87 -8.22
N ALA A 54 1.91 -9.19 -8.44
CA ALA A 54 0.89 -10.05 -7.85
C ALA A 54 0.92 -9.98 -6.31
N ALA A 55 2.10 -10.07 -5.71
CA ALA A 55 2.26 -10.03 -4.26
C ALA A 55 1.99 -8.64 -3.66
N TYR A 56 2.30 -7.56 -4.39
CA TYR A 56 1.99 -6.19 -4.01
C TYR A 56 0.47 -5.95 -3.91
N ILE A 57 -0.28 -6.49 -4.87
CA ILE A 57 -1.75 -6.45 -4.90
C ILE A 57 -2.35 -7.34 -3.81
N ASP A 58 -1.88 -8.59 -3.69
CA ASP A 58 -2.37 -9.59 -2.73
C ASP A 58 -2.22 -9.15 -1.27
N GLU A 59 -1.28 -8.25 -0.99
CA GLU A 59 -1.04 -7.79 0.36
C GLU A 59 -2.12 -6.81 0.85
N VAL A 60 -2.78 -6.04 -0.02
CA VAL A 60 -3.73 -5.02 0.45
C VAL A 60 -4.82 -5.61 1.36
N PRO A 61 -5.51 -6.71 1.01
CA PRO A 61 -6.47 -7.32 1.92
C PRO A 61 -5.86 -7.78 3.25
N ASP A 62 -4.64 -8.34 3.24
CA ASP A 62 -3.91 -8.78 4.44
C ASP A 62 -3.57 -7.61 5.36
N LEU A 63 -3.12 -6.49 4.77
CA LEU A 63 -2.86 -5.23 5.45
C LEU A 63 -4.12 -4.71 6.15
N LEU A 64 -5.24 -4.64 5.43
CA LEU A 64 -6.50 -4.13 5.96
C LEU A 64 -7.04 -5.02 7.11
N ASP A 65 -6.98 -6.34 6.95
CA ASP A 65 -7.42 -7.29 7.99
C ASP A 65 -6.55 -7.15 9.25
N ALA A 66 -5.21 -7.15 9.08
CA ALA A 66 -4.28 -7.06 10.19
C ALA A 66 -4.37 -5.73 10.93
N ALA A 67 -4.42 -4.62 10.20
CA ALA A 67 -4.57 -3.30 10.79
C ALA A 67 -5.88 -3.19 11.59
N ASN A 68 -6.98 -3.75 11.07
CA ASN A 68 -8.27 -3.75 11.79
C ASN A 68 -8.22 -4.60 13.07
N GLU A 69 -7.60 -5.78 13.04
CA GLU A 69 -7.46 -6.63 14.23
C GLU A 69 -6.55 -5.99 15.28
N VAL A 70 -5.40 -5.46 14.88
CA VAL A 70 -4.50 -4.74 15.81
C VAL A 70 -5.18 -3.51 16.38
N ALA A 71 -5.98 -2.78 15.58
CA ALA A 71 -6.72 -1.62 16.07
C ALA A 71 -7.75 -1.97 17.13
N LYS A 72 -8.43 -3.12 16.99
CA LYS A 72 -9.37 -3.64 18.00
C LYS A 72 -8.64 -4.02 19.26
N GLU A 73 -7.55 -4.78 19.16
CA GLU A 73 -6.73 -5.18 20.31
C GLU A 73 -6.22 -3.94 21.06
N ALA A 74 -5.69 -2.95 20.35
CA ALA A 74 -5.13 -1.73 20.92
C ALA A 74 -6.17 -0.69 21.38
N GLY A 75 -7.47 -0.89 21.11
CA GLY A 75 -8.52 0.04 21.49
C GLY A 75 -8.46 1.39 20.76
N ILE A 76 -7.96 1.39 19.52
CA ILE A 76 -7.85 2.55 18.60
C ILE A 76 -8.67 2.35 17.32
N GLN A 77 -9.63 1.41 17.32
CA GLN A 77 -10.44 1.06 16.17
C GLN A 77 -11.18 2.25 15.55
N SER A 78 -11.69 3.17 16.37
CA SER A 78 -12.39 4.38 15.89
C SER A 78 -11.53 5.28 15.00
N GLN A 79 -10.21 5.28 15.19
CA GLN A 79 -9.26 6.10 14.45
C GLN A 79 -8.75 5.39 13.20
N ILE A 80 -8.54 4.07 13.27
CA ILE A 80 -8.06 3.28 12.14
C ILE A 80 -9.17 2.98 11.12
N THR A 81 -10.42 2.79 11.57
CA THR A 81 -11.52 2.36 10.68
C THR A 81 -11.77 3.29 9.48
N PRO A 82 -11.78 4.63 9.61
CA PRO A 82 -11.94 5.53 8.47
C PRO A 82 -10.83 5.35 7.42
N VAL A 83 -9.57 5.23 7.88
CA VAL A 83 -8.41 5.00 7.02
C VAL A 83 -8.56 3.71 6.22
N LEU A 84 -8.88 2.61 6.89
CA LEU A 84 -9.03 1.30 6.23
C LEU A 84 -10.21 1.27 5.26
N LYS A 85 -11.28 2.04 5.54
CA LYS A 85 -12.43 2.14 4.63
C LYS A 85 -12.10 2.88 3.34
N ILE A 86 -11.31 3.95 3.40
CA ILE A 86 -10.88 4.67 2.19
C ILE A 86 -9.98 3.77 1.34
N ALA A 87 -9.01 3.11 1.96
CA ALA A 87 -8.14 2.15 1.28
C ALA A 87 -8.94 0.99 0.63
N GLU A 88 -9.97 0.47 1.32
CA GLU A 88 -10.90 -0.52 0.76
C GLU A 88 -11.73 0.05 -0.41
N GLN A 89 -12.15 1.31 -0.33
CA GLN A 89 -12.98 1.96 -1.36
C GLN A 89 -12.25 2.11 -2.69
N TYR A 90 -10.93 2.27 -2.71
CA TYR A 90 -10.18 2.34 -3.98
C TYR A 90 -10.40 1.11 -4.87
N PHE A 91 -10.66 -0.06 -4.30
CA PHE A 91 -10.94 -1.29 -5.06
C PHE A 91 -12.42 -1.45 -5.41
N LEU A 92 -13.32 -1.04 -4.52
CA LEU A 92 -14.77 -1.23 -4.70
C LEU A 92 -15.39 -0.14 -5.58
N GLN A 93 -14.85 1.07 -5.52
CA GLN A 93 -15.29 2.26 -6.23
C GLN A 93 -14.05 3.07 -6.64
N PRO A 94 -13.24 2.56 -7.59
CA PRO A 94 -12.03 3.25 -8.01
C PRO A 94 -12.35 4.67 -8.51
N PRO A 95 -11.49 5.66 -8.21
CA PRO A 95 -11.65 7.03 -8.69
C PRO A 95 -11.85 7.12 -10.20
N ALA A 96 -12.57 8.14 -10.67
CA ALA A 96 -12.90 8.29 -12.10
C ALA A 96 -11.67 8.37 -13.02
N ILE A 97 -10.51 8.77 -12.48
CA ILE A 97 -9.24 8.81 -13.20
C ILE A 97 -8.76 7.41 -13.65
N MET A 98 -9.26 6.36 -13.01
CA MET A 98 -8.95 4.95 -13.29
C MET A 98 -9.92 4.32 -14.30
N ALA A 99 -10.89 5.09 -14.81
CA ALA A 99 -11.89 4.58 -15.74
C ALA A 99 -11.25 4.08 -17.05
N GLY A 100 -11.39 2.78 -17.32
CA GLY A 100 -10.91 2.14 -18.56
C GLY A 100 -9.75 1.16 -18.37
N HIS A 101 -9.18 1.05 -17.17
CA HIS A 101 -8.21 0.03 -16.81
C HIS A 101 -8.96 -1.28 -16.49
N ILE A 102 -8.50 -2.43 -17.00
CA ILE A 102 -9.18 -3.72 -16.83
C ILE A 102 -8.14 -4.83 -16.64
N GLY A 103 -8.18 -5.50 -15.49
CA GLY A 103 -7.34 -6.66 -15.20
C GLY A 103 -6.35 -6.38 -14.07
N LEU A 104 -5.22 -7.08 -14.08
CA LEU A 104 -4.22 -6.97 -13.02
C LEU A 104 -3.43 -5.65 -13.06
N ASP A 105 -3.42 -4.97 -14.21
CA ASP A 105 -2.86 -3.63 -14.39
C ASP A 105 -3.70 -2.58 -13.65
N SER A 106 -5.04 -2.64 -13.74
CA SER A 106 -5.94 -1.84 -12.91
C SER A 106 -5.67 -2.07 -11.42
N LEU A 107 -5.58 -3.34 -11.02
CA LEU A 107 -5.36 -3.71 -9.62
C LEU A 107 -4.01 -3.23 -9.07
N LEU A 108 -2.99 -3.09 -9.92
CA LEU A 108 -1.73 -2.47 -9.51
C LEU A 108 -1.94 -0.99 -9.14
N ASP A 109 -2.72 -0.25 -9.94
CA ASP A 109 -3.06 1.14 -9.68
C ASP A 109 -3.89 1.28 -8.38
N GLU A 110 -4.88 0.41 -8.16
CA GLU A 110 -5.70 0.41 -6.94
C GLU A 110 -4.87 0.03 -5.69
N ALA A 111 -3.99 -0.96 -5.83
CA ALA A 111 -3.08 -1.34 -4.75
C ALA A 111 -2.12 -0.23 -4.40
N TYR A 112 -1.59 0.47 -5.41
CA TYR A 112 -0.73 1.63 -5.20
C TYR A 112 -1.45 2.73 -4.42
N LEU A 113 -2.68 3.09 -4.79
CA LEU A 113 -3.49 4.07 -4.04
C LEU A 113 -3.66 3.66 -2.57
N ALA A 114 -4.02 2.41 -2.30
CA ALA A 114 -4.23 1.94 -0.94
C ALA A 114 -2.93 1.98 -0.10
N HIS A 115 -1.82 1.51 -0.65
CA HIS A 115 -0.53 1.53 0.05
C HIS A 115 0.00 2.96 0.24
N ARG A 116 -0.11 3.82 -0.77
CA ARG A 116 0.30 5.23 -0.70
C ARG A 116 -0.53 6.01 0.31
N PHE A 117 -1.84 5.78 0.35
CA PHE A 117 -2.72 6.39 1.34
C PHE A 117 -2.36 5.98 2.77
N VAL A 118 -2.07 4.69 3.00
CA VAL A 118 -1.60 4.23 4.33
C VAL A 118 -0.26 4.86 4.71
N GLU A 119 0.68 5.01 3.77
CA GLU A 119 1.97 5.66 3.98
C GLU A 119 1.81 7.14 4.36
N GLU A 120 1.00 7.89 3.62
CA GLU A 120 0.76 9.31 3.90
C GLU A 120 0.00 9.54 5.22
N VAL A 121 -0.95 8.65 5.56
CA VAL A 121 -1.55 8.65 6.90
C VAL A 121 -0.48 8.43 7.96
N ASN A 122 0.43 7.47 7.78
CA ASN A 122 1.50 7.23 8.74
C ASN A 122 2.41 8.46 8.92
N ASP A 123 2.80 9.11 7.82
CA ASP A 123 3.65 10.31 7.86
C ASP A 123 2.99 11.46 8.63
N LEU A 124 1.69 11.63 8.45
CA LEU A 124 0.90 12.57 9.24
C LEU A 124 0.92 12.22 10.73
N TYR A 125 0.70 10.95 11.09
CA TYR A 125 0.75 10.51 12.49
C TYR A 125 2.16 10.66 13.09
N ILE A 126 3.22 10.38 12.33
CA ILE A 126 4.61 10.63 12.74
C ILE A 126 4.82 12.12 13.01
N LYS A 127 4.37 12.99 12.10
CA LYS A 127 4.51 14.45 12.21
C LYS A 127 3.84 15.00 13.47
N HIS A 128 2.65 14.51 13.83
CA HIS A 128 1.88 15.04 14.97
C HIS A 128 2.14 14.32 16.30
N LEU A 129 2.52 13.04 16.28
CA LEU A 129 2.62 12.18 17.46
C LEU A 129 4.00 11.56 17.68
N GLY A 130 4.91 11.69 16.72
CA GLY A 130 6.26 11.13 16.77
C GLY A 130 6.34 9.63 16.49
N GLN A 131 5.25 8.99 16.05
CA GLN A 131 5.22 7.56 15.73
C GLN A 131 4.13 7.23 14.68
N PRO A 132 4.33 6.19 13.85
CA PRO A 132 3.36 5.79 12.84
C PRO A 132 2.12 5.13 13.45
N LEU A 133 1.02 5.16 12.70
CA LEU A 133 -0.21 4.46 13.06
C LEU A 133 -0.12 2.96 12.75
N ILE A 134 0.39 2.64 11.57
CA ILE A 134 0.61 1.30 11.03
C ILE A 134 2.12 1.20 10.76
N PRO A 135 2.92 0.47 11.55
CA PRO A 135 4.37 0.42 11.41
C PRO A 135 4.77 -0.53 10.27
N LEU A 136 4.39 -0.18 9.05
CA LEU A 136 4.70 -0.92 7.83
C LEU A 136 5.64 -0.10 6.94
N ASP A 137 6.71 -0.73 6.49
CA ASP A 137 7.62 -0.16 5.50
C ASP A 137 7.21 -0.65 4.10
N MET A 138 6.61 0.26 3.32
CA MET A 138 6.22 0.04 1.92
C MET A 138 7.04 0.86 0.93
N THR A 139 7.96 1.70 1.39
CA THR A 139 8.57 2.75 0.57
C THR A 139 9.27 2.18 -0.66
N VAL A 140 10.01 1.09 -0.48
CA VAL A 140 10.67 0.38 -1.59
C VAL A 140 9.66 -0.19 -2.59
N ALA A 141 8.61 -0.85 -2.10
CA ALA A 141 7.60 -1.47 -2.95
C ALA A 141 6.76 -0.42 -3.68
N ASN A 142 6.43 0.68 -3.01
CA ASN A 142 5.73 1.82 -3.59
C ASN A 142 6.56 2.48 -4.69
N LEU A 143 7.87 2.64 -4.51
CA LEU A 143 8.74 3.20 -5.55
C LEU A 143 8.76 2.32 -6.81
N ILE A 144 8.87 1.00 -6.64
CA ILE A 144 8.83 0.06 -7.77
C ILE A 144 7.45 0.12 -8.45
N ALA A 145 6.35 0.11 -7.68
CA ALA A 145 5.01 0.22 -8.20
C ALA A 145 4.77 1.54 -8.95
N HIS A 146 5.18 2.68 -8.39
CA HIS A 146 5.12 4.01 -9.02
C HIS A 146 5.80 4.00 -10.40
N GLN A 147 7.01 3.45 -10.47
CA GLN A 147 7.73 3.34 -11.73
C GLN A 147 7.04 2.41 -12.73
N LEU A 148 6.47 1.29 -12.26
CA LEU A 148 5.73 0.36 -13.10
C LEU A 148 4.42 0.95 -13.61
N ILE A 149 3.75 1.79 -12.84
CA ILE A 149 2.55 2.52 -13.25
C ILE A 149 2.96 3.54 -14.31
N GLY A 150 4.01 4.30 -14.03
CA GLY A 150 4.58 5.33 -14.87
C GLY A 150 4.42 6.70 -14.24
N GLU A 151 5.45 7.53 -14.35
CA GLU A 151 5.62 8.77 -13.57
C GLU A 151 4.42 9.73 -13.69
N GLU A 152 3.93 10.00 -14.90
CA GLU A 152 2.82 10.94 -15.11
C GLU A 152 1.52 10.48 -14.44
N PHE A 153 1.21 9.19 -14.50
CA PHE A 153 -0.04 8.66 -13.95
C PHE A 153 0.08 8.41 -12.45
N ALA A 154 1.20 7.86 -11.99
CA ALA A 154 1.46 7.64 -10.57
C ALA A 154 1.43 8.97 -9.77
N ASN A 155 1.95 10.06 -10.34
CA ASN A 155 1.84 11.39 -9.73
C ASN A 155 0.39 11.88 -9.62
N GLN A 156 -0.50 11.53 -10.56
CA GLN A 156 -1.92 11.86 -10.46
C GLN A 156 -2.61 11.04 -9.36
N LEU A 157 -2.20 9.79 -9.17
CA LEU A 157 -2.66 8.96 -8.06
C LEU A 157 -2.20 9.52 -6.71
N ASP A 158 -0.95 10.00 -6.62
CA ASP A 158 -0.44 10.67 -5.42
C ASP A 158 -1.26 11.92 -5.07
N GLU A 159 -1.58 12.76 -6.04
CA GLU A 159 -2.45 13.93 -5.82
C GLU A 159 -3.87 13.53 -5.37
N ALA A 160 -4.44 12.44 -5.91
CA ALA A 160 -5.72 11.92 -5.46
C ALA A 160 -5.68 11.44 -3.99
N VAL A 161 -4.55 10.85 -3.56
CA VAL A 161 -4.32 10.48 -2.16
C VAL A 161 -4.25 11.70 -1.26
N HIS A 162 -3.50 12.74 -1.66
CA HIS A 162 -3.42 13.99 -0.90
C HIS A 162 -4.79 14.63 -0.72
N HIS A 163 -5.60 14.69 -1.78
CA HIS A 163 -6.97 15.21 -1.69
C HIS A 163 -7.85 14.39 -0.74
N ALA A 164 -7.77 13.05 -0.78
CA ALA A 164 -8.53 12.20 0.13
C ALA A 164 -8.13 12.40 1.59
N LEU A 165 -6.85 12.70 1.86
CA LEU A 165 -6.35 13.00 3.19
C LEU A 165 -6.85 14.35 3.70
N ASP A 166 -6.78 15.38 2.86
CA ASP A 166 -7.29 16.72 3.20
C ASP A 166 -8.79 16.67 3.54
N GLU A 167 -9.58 15.86 2.83
CA GLU A 167 -11.01 15.67 3.13
C GLU A 167 -11.26 14.87 4.41
N MET A 168 -10.37 13.94 4.76
CA MET A 168 -10.47 13.13 5.98
C MET A 168 -10.11 13.93 7.24
N LEU A 169 -9.28 14.96 7.11
CA LEU A 169 -8.77 15.76 8.22
C LEU A 169 -9.59 17.05 8.40
N ASP A 170 -10.57 17.02 9.30
CA ASP A 170 -11.01 18.25 9.96
C ASP A 170 -9.97 18.64 11.02
N ASP A 171 -9.72 19.94 11.23
CA ASP A 171 -8.76 20.48 12.24
C ASP A 171 -9.04 19.94 13.66
N GLN A 172 -10.25 19.45 13.90
CA GLN A 172 -10.69 18.81 15.14
C GLN A 172 -10.16 17.38 15.34
N SER A 173 -9.70 16.72 14.27
CA SER A 173 -9.19 15.33 14.30
C SER A 173 -7.92 15.20 15.15
N PHE A 174 -7.17 16.30 15.30
CA PHE A 174 -5.99 16.42 16.15
C PHE A 174 -6.18 17.45 17.29
N ALA A 175 -7.39 17.65 17.80
CA ALA A 175 -7.61 18.49 18.97
C ALA A 175 -6.79 18.01 20.18
N LEU A 176 -6.21 18.94 20.95
CA LEU A 176 -5.14 18.67 21.93
C LEU A 176 -5.48 17.59 22.98
N GLU A 177 -6.71 17.56 23.50
CA GLU A 177 -7.12 16.61 24.54
C GLU A 177 -7.33 15.18 24.01
N SER A 178 -7.81 15.03 22.76
CA SER A 178 -7.94 13.73 22.10
C SER A 178 -6.58 13.21 21.63
N VAL A 179 -5.67 14.11 21.24
CA VAL A 179 -4.30 13.80 20.80
C VAL A 179 -3.42 13.23 21.91
N GLU A 180 -3.51 13.75 23.14
CA GLU A 180 -2.71 13.25 24.27
C GLU A 180 -3.15 11.84 24.69
N ALA A 181 -4.45 11.64 24.89
CA ALA A 181 -5.00 10.31 25.19
C ALA A 181 -4.71 9.30 24.06
N TYR A 182 -4.67 9.78 22.82
CA TYR A 182 -4.36 8.96 21.66
C TYR A 182 -2.87 8.62 21.57
N ARG A 183 -1.98 9.57 21.85
CA ARG A 183 -0.54 9.35 21.97
C ARG A 183 -0.24 8.29 23.04
N GLU A 184 -0.90 8.36 24.20
CA GLU A 184 -0.73 7.36 25.26
C GLU A 184 -1.13 5.95 24.81
N LYS A 185 -2.25 5.82 24.07
CA LYS A 185 -2.69 4.51 23.53
C LYS A 185 -1.72 3.95 22.50
N LEU A 186 -1.23 4.77 21.56
CA LEU A 186 -0.25 4.36 20.56
C LEU A 186 1.09 3.96 21.20
N SER A 187 1.56 4.75 22.16
CA SER A 187 2.80 4.48 22.90
C SER A 187 2.67 3.33 23.90
N SER A 188 1.48 2.76 24.07
CA SER A 188 1.29 1.70 25.05
C SER A 188 2.05 0.43 24.64
N PRO A 189 2.67 -0.29 25.60
CA PRO A 189 3.32 -1.57 25.32
C PRO A 189 2.38 -2.60 24.68
N HIS A 190 1.07 -2.48 24.94
CA HIS A 190 0.04 -3.32 24.37
C HIS A 190 -0.07 -3.14 22.85
N THR A 191 -0.16 -1.89 22.38
CA THR A 191 -0.21 -1.55 20.94
C THR A 191 1.06 -1.98 20.23
N GLY A 192 2.24 -1.69 20.81
CA GLY A 192 3.51 -2.12 20.24
C GLY A 192 3.66 -3.64 20.17
N ALA A 193 3.15 -4.38 21.16
CA ALA A 193 3.16 -5.83 21.15
C ALA A 193 2.19 -6.42 20.10
N ALA A 194 1.03 -5.78 19.90
CA ALA A 194 0.07 -6.18 18.87
C ALA A 194 0.68 -6.06 17.46
N TRP A 195 1.34 -4.95 17.16
CA TRP A 195 2.05 -4.78 15.89
C TRP A 195 3.24 -5.72 15.72
N LYS A 196 3.99 -6.03 16.78
CA LYS A 196 5.10 -7.02 16.72
C LYS A 196 4.64 -8.46 16.45
N ARG A 197 3.40 -8.81 16.80
CA ARG A 197 2.81 -10.12 16.50
C ARG A 197 2.40 -10.26 15.03
N TRP A 198 2.22 -9.13 14.34
CA TRP A 198 1.94 -9.14 12.91
C TRP A 198 3.23 -9.45 12.13
N PRO A 199 3.23 -10.41 11.19
CA PRO A 199 4.42 -10.73 10.41
C PRO A 199 4.79 -9.54 9.52
N CYS A 200 5.97 -8.93 9.74
CA CYS A 200 6.45 -7.82 8.93
C CYS A 200 6.69 -8.24 7.46
N MET A 201 6.11 -7.49 6.52
CA MET A 201 6.08 -7.77 5.09
C MET A 201 7.41 -7.91 4.36
N SER A 202 8.44 -7.17 4.78
CA SER A 202 9.74 -7.19 4.08
C SER A 202 10.35 -8.59 3.99
N ARG A 203 9.93 -9.50 4.88
CA ARG A 203 10.37 -10.91 4.89
C ARG A 203 9.62 -11.80 3.89
N ARG A 204 8.46 -11.38 3.36
CA ARG A 204 7.60 -12.18 2.46
C ARG A 204 7.84 -11.93 0.98
N LEU A 205 8.18 -10.70 0.58
CA LEU A 205 8.24 -10.30 -0.83
C LEU A 205 9.57 -10.64 -1.54
N GLY A 206 10.67 -10.85 -0.81
CA GLY A 206 11.96 -11.28 -1.41
C GLY A 206 12.58 -10.29 -2.41
N VAL A 207 12.03 -9.09 -2.54
CA VAL A 207 12.53 -7.99 -3.38
C VAL A 207 13.02 -6.89 -2.43
N GLY A 208 14.33 -6.64 -2.43
CA GLY A 208 14.96 -5.54 -1.69
C GLY A 208 15.59 -4.55 -2.65
N LEU A 209 15.59 -3.26 -2.29
CA LEU A 209 16.45 -2.26 -2.91
C LEU A 209 17.76 -2.18 -2.12
N ASP A 210 18.89 -2.32 -2.81
CA ASP A 210 20.19 -2.03 -2.23
C ASP A 210 20.44 -0.52 -2.34
N LEU A 211 20.10 0.22 -1.29
CA LEU A 211 20.26 1.67 -1.22
C LEU A 211 21.68 2.10 -0.80
N ASP A 212 22.62 1.16 -0.66
CA ASP A 212 23.99 1.44 -0.19
C ASP A 212 25.04 1.62 -1.30
N GLN A 213 24.65 1.75 -2.58
CA GLN A 213 25.62 2.10 -3.62
C GLN A 213 25.82 3.63 -3.75
N PRO A 214 27.02 4.17 -3.50
CA PRO A 214 27.33 5.55 -3.84
C PRO A 214 27.22 5.71 -5.36
N ALA A 215 26.56 6.78 -5.79
CA ALA A 215 26.48 7.17 -7.19
C ALA A 215 27.89 7.17 -7.81
N ALA A 216 28.08 6.36 -8.86
CA ALA A 216 29.29 6.32 -9.67
C ALA A 216 29.29 7.44 -10.72
#